data_AF-A0A1B6FSG1-F1
#
_entry.id   AF-A0A1B6FSG1-F1
#
_cell.length_a   1.000
_cell.length_b   1.000
_cell.length_c   1.000
_cell.angle_alpha   90.00
_cell.angle_beta   90.00
_cell.angle_gamma   90.00
#
_symmetry.space_group_name_H-M   'P 1'
#
loop_
_entity.id
_entity.type
_entity.pdbx_description
1 polymer ?
#
loop_
_entity_poly.entity_id
_entity_poly.type
_entity_poly.pdbx_seq_one_letter_code
_entity_poly.pdbx_strand_id
1 'polypeptide(L)'
;SLHFLPSKDEQRQILVLDILTEGVLVLRTEEDHLLPIVHKIWSPLVNRFQASETRPLVIHRAFVLLSTLGHTARDFIRSRTLKQVLPSLCKILQDSASQSLLKDCGSAYRLTQLYKLQRTLLDGLGQLALDLTVQERQIYDILEAAKEYLSVRQPAPLQDLCRSLYKQLAFVHKDLVWLQLSSVWSPVSELRHPTSEFSLIKLDTCCSETSEFKRNVSELLQAIDC
;
A
#
# COMPACT_ATOMS: atom_id res chain seq x y z
N SER A 1 7.17 -21.66 18.08
CA SER A 1 6.31 -21.06 17.03
C SER A 1 7.11 -20.66 15.79
N LEU A 2 8.18 -19.86 15.91
CA LEU A 2 8.99 -19.37 14.78
C LEU A 2 9.53 -20.47 13.83
N HIS A 3 9.89 -21.64 14.37
CA HIS A 3 10.35 -22.80 13.59
C HIS A 3 9.29 -23.39 12.66
N PHE A 4 8.02 -22.98 12.78
CA PHE A 4 6.92 -23.47 11.94
C PHE A 4 6.53 -22.51 10.81
N LEU A 5 7.03 -21.26 10.79
CA LEU A 5 6.84 -20.37 9.64
C LEU A 5 7.47 -20.90 8.33
N PRO A 6 8.61 -21.65 8.37
CA PRO A 6 9.13 -22.35 7.20
C PRO A 6 8.42 -23.67 6.87
N SER A 7 7.40 -24.09 7.62
CA SER A 7 6.68 -25.34 7.36
C SER A 7 6.06 -25.34 5.97
N LYS A 8 5.97 -26.47 5.27
CA LYS A 8 5.22 -26.58 4.00
C LYS A 8 3.70 -26.52 4.18
N ASP A 9 3.22 -26.63 5.42
CA ASP A 9 1.80 -26.57 5.76
C ASP A 9 1.31 -25.12 5.89
N GLU A 10 0.48 -24.68 4.96
CA GLU A 10 -0.07 -23.33 4.92
C GLU A 10 -0.93 -22.99 6.16
N GLN A 11 -1.73 -23.94 6.67
CA GLN A 11 -2.59 -23.68 7.83
C GLN A 11 -1.74 -23.42 9.08
N ARG A 12 -0.66 -24.19 9.26
CA ARG A 12 0.29 -23.96 10.36
C ARG A 12 0.98 -22.61 10.24
N GLN A 13 1.37 -22.21 9.03
CA GLN A 13 1.98 -20.88 8.82
C GLN A 13 1.00 -19.76 9.22
N ILE A 14 -0.25 -19.85 8.78
CA ILE A 14 -1.28 -18.85 9.10
C ILE A 14 -1.49 -18.76 10.60
N LEU A 15 -1.68 -19.91 11.28
CA LEU A 15 -1.86 -19.94 12.73
C LEU A 15 -0.69 -19.30 13.48
N VAL A 16 0.54 -19.56 13.03
CA VAL A 16 1.73 -18.96 13.65
C VAL A 16 1.76 -17.44 13.43
N LEU A 17 1.41 -16.95 12.24
CA LEU A 17 1.33 -15.50 11.97
C LEU A 17 0.28 -14.82 12.87
N ASP A 18 -0.89 -15.43 13.04
CA ASP A 18 -1.94 -14.91 13.93
C ASP A 18 -1.48 -14.92 15.40
N ILE A 19 -0.86 -16.01 15.89
CA ILE A 19 -0.31 -16.08 17.27
C ILE A 19 0.76 -15.00 17.49
N LEU A 20 1.65 -14.79 16.53
CA LEU A 20 2.68 -13.76 16.64
C LEU A 20 2.08 -12.35 16.64
N THR A 21 1.01 -12.13 15.89
CA THR A 21 0.30 -10.83 15.85
C THR A 21 -0.24 -10.48 17.24
N GLU A 22 -0.96 -11.40 17.87
CA GLU A 22 -1.48 -11.21 19.23
C GLU A 22 -0.34 -11.10 20.26
N GLY A 23 0.69 -11.94 20.15
CA GLY A 23 1.83 -11.92 21.07
C GLY A 23 2.60 -10.60 21.06
N VAL A 24 2.75 -9.97 19.90
CA VAL A 24 3.37 -8.64 19.77
C VAL A 24 2.54 -7.57 20.47
N LEU A 25 1.21 -7.62 20.34
CA LEU A 25 0.32 -6.66 21.00
C LEU A 25 0.37 -6.76 22.52
N VAL A 26 0.48 -7.98 23.06
CA VAL A 26 0.63 -8.20 24.51
C VAL A 26 1.91 -7.56 25.05
N LEU A 27 2.99 -7.57 24.28
CA LEU A 27 4.31 -7.07 24.69
C LEU A 27 4.53 -5.59 24.35
N ARG A 28 3.54 -4.88 23.81
CA ARG A 28 3.71 -3.52 23.26
C ARG A 28 4.22 -2.47 24.26
N THR A 29 4.02 -2.69 25.56
CA THR A 29 4.47 -1.78 26.63
C THR A 29 5.85 -2.13 27.17
N GLU A 30 6.37 -3.31 26.85
CA GLU A 30 7.62 -3.87 27.39
C GLU A 30 8.69 -3.91 26.30
N GLU A 31 9.23 -2.75 25.92
CA GLU A 31 10.14 -2.60 24.77
C GLU A 31 11.36 -3.54 24.82
N ASP A 32 11.96 -3.71 26.00
CA ASP A 32 13.10 -4.59 26.23
C ASP A 32 12.81 -6.07 25.92
N HIS A 33 11.56 -6.49 26.05
CA HIS A 33 11.11 -7.84 25.68
C HIS A 33 10.62 -7.90 24.23
N LEU A 34 9.97 -6.84 23.77
CA LEU A 34 9.38 -6.74 22.44
C LEU A 34 10.46 -6.79 21.35
N LEU A 35 11.47 -5.90 21.39
CA LEU A 35 12.42 -5.75 20.30
C LEU A 35 13.22 -7.03 19.98
N PRO A 36 13.70 -7.81 20.97
CA PRO A 36 14.32 -9.11 20.70
C PRO A 36 13.38 -10.10 20.00
N ILE A 37 12.08 -10.08 20.33
CA ILE A 37 11.09 -10.93 19.68
C ILE A 37 10.84 -10.44 18.25
N VAL A 38 10.69 -9.14 18.02
CA VAL A 38 10.57 -8.55 16.68
C VAL A 38 11.77 -8.92 15.81
N HIS A 39 12.99 -8.88 16.37
CA HIS A 39 14.19 -9.30 15.66
C HIS A 39 14.11 -10.78 15.23
N LYS A 40 13.68 -11.67 16.12
CA LYS A 40 13.52 -13.11 15.83
C LYS A 40 12.40 -13.40 14.82
N ILE A 41 11.33 -12.60 14.82
CA ILE A 41 10.22 -12.70 13.85
C ILE A 41 10.66 -12.27 12.44
N TRP A 42 11.59 -11.32 12.34
CA TRP A 42 11.90 -10.63 11.09
C TRP A 42 12.26 -11.57 9.93
N SER A 43 13.29 -12.40 10.11
CA SER A 43 13.78 -13.27 9.04
C SER A 43 12.70 -14.20 8.46
N PRO A 44 11.96 -14.98 9.28
CA PRO A 44 10.91 -15.84 8.73
C PRO A 44 9.71 -15.07 8.17
N LEU A 45 9.43 -13.86 8.65
CA LEU A 45 8.37 -13.00 8.12
C LEU A 45 8.69 -12.49 6.71
N VAL A 46 9.89 -11.94 6.47
CA VAL A 46 10.28 -11.37 5.16
C VAL A 46 10.16 -12.40 4.04
N ASN A 47 10.54 -13.65 4.32
CA ASN A 47 10.44 -14.75 3.36
C ASN A 47 9.00 -15.03 2.89
N ARG A 48 7.96 -14.47 3.54
CA ARG A 48 6.56 -14.63 3.12
C ARG A 48 6.14 -13.64 2.04
N PHE A 49 6.93 -12.62 1.78
CA PHE A 49 6.68 -11.62 0.73
C PHE A 49 7.48 -11.89 -0.56
N GLN A 50 8.18 -13.02 -0.66
CA GLN A 50 8.98 -13.35 -1.84
C GLN A 50 8.07 -13.79 -3.00
N ALA A 51 8.35 -13.25 -4.19
CA ALA A 51 7.51 -13.39 -5.39
C ALA A 51 7.45 -14.81 -5.98
N SER A 52 8.35 -15.71 -5.60
CA SER A 52 8.41 -17.08 -6.14
C SER A 52 7.27 -17.98 -5.69
N GLU A 53 6.50 -17.59 -4.66
CA GLU A 53 5.40 -18.38 -4.09
C GLU A 53 4.22 -17.49 -3.70
N THR A 54 3.54 -16.88 -4.67
CA THR A 54 2.37 -16.02 -4.41
C THR A 54 1.23 -16.84 -3.79
N ARG A 55 1.14 -16.81 -2.46
CA ARG A 55 0.06 -17.40 -1.66
C ARG A 55 -0.71 -16.29 -0.97
N PRO A 56 -1.79 -15.77 -1.59
CA PRO A 56 -2.39 -14.50 -1.17
C PRO A 56 -2.83 -14.48 0.30
N LEU A 57 -3.31 -15.61 0.83
CA LEU A 57 -3.74 -15.71 2.22
C LEU A 57 -2.57 -15.61 3.21
N VAL A 58 -1.42 -16.21 2.90
CA VAL A 58 -0.23 -16.10 3.75
C VAL A 58 0.35 -14.70 3.71
N ILE A 59 0.41 -14.08 2.53
CA ILE A 59 0.87 -12.70 2.39
C ILE A 59 -0.07 -11.75 3.15
N HIS A 60 -1.38 -11.96 3.07
CA HIS A 60 -2.36 -11.21 3.84
C HIS A 60 -2.04 -11.27 5.34
N ARG A 61 -1.87 -12.48 5.89
CA ARG A 61 -1.58 -12.68 7.32
C ARG A 61 -0.21 -12.11 7.70
N ALA A 62 0.78 -12.23 6.83
CA ALA A 62 2.11 -11.66 7.02
C ALA A 62 2.06 -10.12 7.03
N PHE A 63 1.23 -9.51 6.18
CA PHE A 63 1.06 -8.06 6.14
C PHE A 63 0.35 -7.53 7.39
N VAL A 64 -0.63 -8.26 7.93
CA VAL A 64 -1.27 -7.92 9.22
C VAL A 64 -0.23 -7.93 10.35
N LEU A 65 0.62 -8.97 10.42
CA LEU A 65 1.71 -9.02 11.38
C LEU A 65 2.71 -7.87 11.17
N LEU A 66 3.12 -7.60 9.93
CA LEU A 66 4.02 -6.48 9.59
C LEU A 66 3.46 -5.13 10.04
N SER A 67 2.16 -4.90 9.82
CA SER A 67 1.48 -3.66 10.24
C SER A 67 1.48 -3.52 11.76
N THR A 68 1.24 -4.63 12.47
CA THR A 68 1.30 -4.68 13.94
C THR A 68 2.72 -4.39 14.46
N LEU A 69 3.74 -4.95 13.81
CA LEU A 69 5.14 -4.67 14.12
C LEU A 69 5.50 -3.20 13.82
N GLY A 70 4.97 -2.62 12.74
CA GLY A 70 5.17 -1.21 12.40
C GLY A 70 4.60 -0.30 13.48
N HIS A 71 3.38 -0.57 13.91
CA HIS A 71 2.71 0.20 14.94
C HIS A 71 3.42 0.14 16.31
N THR A 72 3.96 -1.04 16.67
CA THR A 72 4.53 -1.29 18.00
C THR A 72 6.03 -1.03 18.09
N ALA A 73 6.80 -1.39 17.06
CA ALA A 73 8.27 -1.31 17.07
C ALA A 73 8.84 -0.23 16.14
N ARG A 74 8.00 0.40 15.30
CA ARG A 74 8.30 1.60 14.49
C ARG A 74 9.68 1.55 13.81
N ASP A 75 10.58 2.42 14.25
CA ASP A 75 11.91 2.67 13.70
C ASP A 75 12.78 1.42 13.65
N PHE A 76 12.58 0.51 14.61
CA PHE A 76 13.35 -0.73 14.71
C PHE A 76 13.23 -1.62 13.47
N ILE A 77 12.08 -1.59 12.78
CA ILE A 77 11.87 -2.36 11.55
C ILE A 77 11.93 -1.50 10.28
N ARG A 78 11.85 -0.16 10.40
CA ARG A 78 11.73 0.78 9.27
C ARG A 78 12.66 0.47 8.10
N SER A 79 13.98 0.55 8.32
CA SER A 79 14.98 0.36 7.26
C SER A 79 14.88 -1.02 6.59
N ARG A 80 14.56 -2.05 7.37
CA ARG A 80 14.42 -3.42 6.85
C ARG A 80 13.13 -3.60 6.07
N THR A 81 12.02 -3.03 6.53
CA THR A 81 10.74 -3.03 5.79
C THR A 81 10.87 -2.35 4.45
N LEU A 82 11.45 -1.14 4.42
CA LEU A 82 11.62 -0.38 3.19
C LEU A 82 12.50 -1.09 2.16
N LYS A 83 13.56 -1.78 2.62
CA LYS A 83 14.50 -2.47 1.73
C LYS A 83 14.05 -3.86 1.29
N GLN A 84 13.45 -4.63 2.19
CA GLN A 84 13.25 -6.07 2.00
C GLN A 84 11.80 -6.46 1.70
N VAL A 85 10.82 -5.61 2.03
CA VAL A 85 9.39 -5.96 1.98
C VAL A 85 8.60 -5.04 1.08
N LEU A 86 8.77 -3.72 1.23
CA LEU A 86 7.99 -2.73 0.49
C LEU A 86 8.03 -2.94 -1.04
N PRO A 87 9.18 -3.21 -1.68
CA PRO A 87 9.22 -3.45 -3.13
C PRO A 87 8.33 -4.61 -3.57
N SER A 88 8.28 -5.69 -2.78
CA SER A 88 7.41 -6.83 -3.05
C SER A 88 5.93 -6.48 -2.90
N LEU A 89 5.56 -5.69 -1.88
CA LEU A 89 4.18 -5.26 -1.68
C LEU A 89 3.69 -4.38 -2.83
N CYS A 90 4.51 -3.41 -3.24
CA CYS A 90 4.25 -2.56 -4.40
C CYS A 90 4.05 -3.41 -5.67
N LYS A 91 4.96 -4.36 -5.92
CA LYS A 91 4.86 -5.27 -7.07
C LYS A 91 3.58 -6.11 -7.04
N ILE A 92 3.21 -6.67 -5.88
CA ILE A 92 1.98 -7.45 -5.74
C ILE A 92 0.75 -6.59 -6.06
N LEU A 93 0.68 -5.35 -5.59
CA LEU A 93 -0.42 -4.45 -5.91
C LEU A 93 -0.50 -4.15 -7.41
N GLN A 94 0.62 -3.86 -8.04
CA GLN A 94 0.71 -3.59 -9.49
C GLN A 94 0.27 -4.81 -10.31
N ASP A 95 0.87 -5.97 -10.04
CA ASP A 95 0.59 -7.22 -10.78
C ASP A 95 -0.88 -7.63 -10.64
N SER A 96 -1.47 -7.44 -9.45
CA SER A 96 -2.85 -7.82 -9.17
C SER A 96 -3.90 -6.85 -9.70
N ALA A 97 -3.57 -5.59 -9.99
CA ALA A 97 -4.54 -4.59 -10.46
C ALA A 97 -5.24 -5.01 -11.77
N SER A 98 -4.50 -5.67 -12.66
CA SER A 98 -5.06 -6.23 -13.91
C SER A 98 -6.11 -7.31 -13.67
N GLN A 99 -5.99 -8.07 -12.57
CA GLN A 99 -6.87 -9.19 -12.23
C GLN A 99 -8.23 -8.72 -11.69
N SER A 100 -8.26 -7.54 -11.06
CA SER A 100 -9.48 -6.93 -10.53
C SER A 100 -10.24 -6.08 -11.57
N LEU A 101 -9.61 -5.74 -12.68
CA LEU A 101 -10.18 -4.87 -13.70
C LEU A 101 -11.50 -5.43 -14.25
N LEU A 102 -12.54 -4.57 -14.29
CA LEU A 102 -13.91 -4.91 -14.71
C LEU A 102 -14.58 -6.02 -13.87
N LYS A 103 -14.06 -6.35 -12.68
CA LYS A 103 -14.62 -7.37 -11.77
C LYS A 103 -15.43 -6.74 -10.63
N ASP A 104 -16.40 -5.90 -10.98
CA ASP A 104 -17.17 -5.14 -9.99
C ASP A 104 -18.27 -5.99 -9.29
N CYS A 105 -19.38 -5.36 -8.87
CA CYS A 105 -20.37 -6.00 -8.00
C CYS A 105 -20.92 -7.30 -8.60
N GLY A 106 -21.10 -8.32 -7.76
CA GLY A 106 -21.57 -9.65 -8.17
C GLY A 106 -20.49 -10.54 -8.81
N SER A 107 -19.29 -10.03 -9.09
CA SER A 107 -18.20 -10.86 -9.60
C SER A 107 -17.71 -11.86 -8.55
N ALA A 108 -17.59 -13.14 -8.94
CA ALA A 108 -16.97 -14.18 -8.10
C ALA A 108 -15.54 -13.83 -7.67
N TYR A 109 -14.87 -12.92 -8.39
CA TYR A 109 -13.57 -12.37 -8.02
C TYR A 109 -13.54 -11.80 -6.60
N ARG A 110 -14.65 -11.17 -6.14
CA ARG A 110 -14.75 -10.59 -4.78
C ARG A 110 -14.64 -11.64 -3.66
N LEU A 111 -14.80 -12.92 -3.97
CA LEU A 111 -14.66 -14.02 -3.01
C LEU A 111 -13.24 -14.60 -2.97
N THR A 112 -12.36 -14.20 -3.91
CA THR A 112 -11.01 -14.74 -4.02
C THR A 112 -10.08 -14.23 -2.91
N GLN A 113 -9.03 -15.01 -2.62
CA GLN A 113 -8.00 -14.59 -1.66
C GLN A 113 -7.15 -13.44 -2.20
N LEU A 114 -6.98 -13.35 -3.53
CA LEU A 114 -6.25 -12.24 -4.16
C LEU A 114 -6.99 -10.91 -3.94
N TYR A 115 -8.31 -10.88 -4.15
CA TYR A 115 -9.11 -9.69 -3.87
C TYR A 115 -9.02 -9.26 -2.40
N LYS A 116 -9.09 -10.21 -1.46
CA LYS A 116 -8.92 -9.92 -0.03
C LYS A 116 -7.55 -9.36 0.28
N LEU A 117 -6.49 -9.88 -0.35
CA LEU A 117 -5.15 -9.34 -0.22
C LEU A 117 -5.06 -7.91 -0.76
N GLN A 118 -5.57 -7.62 -1.96
CA GLN A 118 -5.59 -6.27 -2.53
C GLN A 118 -6.24 -5.26 -1.59
N ARG A 119 -7.42 -5.61 -1.06
CA ARG A 119 -8.12 -4.78 -0.06
C ARG A 119 -7.24 -4.51 1.16
N THR A 120 -6.64 -5.56 1.71
CA THR A 120 -5.82 -5.45 2.93
C THR A 120 -4.59 -4.56 2.71
N LEU A 121 -3.93 -4.68 1.55
CA LEU A 121 -2.79 -3.85 1.21
C LEU A 121 -3.20 -2.38 1.00
N LEU A 122 -4.26 -2.11 0.24
CA LEU A 122 -4.74 -0.74 0.02
C LEU A 122 -5.21 -0.07 1.31
N ASP A 123 -5.85 -0.82 2.22
CA ASP A 123 -6.34 -0.30 3.50
C ASP A 123 -5.20 -0.02 4.49
N GLY A 124 -4.17 -0.86 4.51
CA GLY A 124 -3.11 -0.79 5.53
C GLY A 124 -1.83 -0.06 5.13
N LEU A 125 -1.50 0.05 3.83
CA LEU A 125 -0.20 0.60 3.41
C LEU A 125 0.00 2.07 3.78
N GLY A 126 -1.07 2.88 3.75
CA GLY A 126 -1.01 4.28 4.19
C GLY A 126 -0.63 4.37 5.66
N GLN A 127 -1.36 3.68 6.55
CA GLN A 127 -1.04 3.65 7.97
C GLN A 127 0.35 3.08 8.26
N LEU A 128 0.75 1.99 7.59
CA LEU A 128 2.10 1.43 7.75
C LEU A 128 3.18 2.45 7.35
N ALA A 129 2.95 3.24 6.31
CA ALA A 129 3.88 4.28 5.90
C ALA A 129 3.98 5.41 6.95
N LEU A 130 2.87 5.75 7.60
CA LEU A 130 2.85 6.71 8.71
C LEU A 130 3.57 6.18 9.95
N ASP A 131 3.27 4.95 10.37
CA ASP A 131 3.87 4.31 11.54
C ASP A 131 5.39 4.16 11.40
N LEU A 132 5.87 3.96 10.17
CA LEU A 132 7.29 3.84 9.85
C LEU A 132 7.93 5.18 9.45
N THR A 133 7.19 6.29 9.39
CA THR A 133 7.67 7.60 8.92
C THR A 133 8.48 7.48 7.63
N VAL A 134 7.84 6.90 6.62
CA VAL A 134 8.44 6.59 5.32
C VAL A 134 8.80 7.88 4.57
N GLN A 135 9.91 7.87 3.84
CA GLN A 135 10.38 9.04 3.10
C GLN A 135 9.68 9.17 1.74
N GLU A 136 9.74 10.38 1.17
CA GLU A 136 9.10 10.75 -0.09
C GLU A 136 9.31 9.75 -1.22
N ARG A 137 10.54 9.26 -1.40
CA ARG A 137 10.85 8.30 -2.46
C ARG A 137 10.00 7.03 -2.35
N GLN A 138 9.84 6.49 -1.15
CA GLN A 138 9.08 5.28 -0.93
C GLN A 138 7.57 5.54 -0.88
N ILE A 139 7.15 6.73 -0.46
CA ILE A 139 5.76 7.17 -0.61
C ILE A 139 5.37 7.21 -2.08
N TYR A 140 6.23 7.77 -2.94
CA TYR A 140 6.02 7.73 -4.38
C TYR A 140 5.90 6.30 -4.90
N ASP A 141 6.78 5.38 -4.48
CA ASP A 141 6.71 3.97 -4.88
C ASP A 141 5.38 3.30 -4.45
N ILE A 142 4.79 3.69 -3.31
CA ILE A 142 3.46 3.22 -2.87
C ILE A 142 2.35 3.80 -3.76
N LEU A 143 2.35 5.13 -3.98
CA LEU A 143 1.35 5.81 -4.81
C LEU A 143 1.35 5.23 -6.23
N GLU A 144 2.54 5.08 -6.81
CA GLU A 144 2.75 4.52 -8.14
C GLU A 144 2.27 3.07 -8.24
N ALA A 145 2.43 2.28 -7.17
CA ALA A 145 1.91 0.92 -7.12
C ALA A 145 0.38 0.84 -7.02
N ALA A 146 -0.24 1.83 -6.38
CA ALA A 146 -1.67 1.88 -6.15
C ALA A 146 -2.45 2.62 -7.26
N LYS A 147 -1.78 3.34 -8.17
CA LYS A 147 -2.41 4.25 -9.14
C LYS A 147 -3.48 3.60 -10.01
N GLU A 148 -3.28 2.34 -10.41
CA GLU A 148 -4.23 1.61 -11.27
C GLU A 148 -5.59 1.39 -10.57
N TYR A 149 -5.61 1.41 -9.23
CA TYR A 149 -6.83 1.32 -8.43
C TYR A 149 -7.66 2.62 -8.42
N LEU A 150 -7.12 3.73 -8.94
CA LEU A 150 -7.88 4.96 -9.16
C LEU A 150 -8.77 4.90 -10.40
N SER A 151 -8.66 3.87 -11.25
CA SER A 151 -9.54 3.70 -12.39
C SER A 151 -10.98 3.40 -11.96
N VAL A 152 -11.95 4.05 -12.59
CA VAL A 152 -13.38 3.72 -12.43
C VAL A 152 -13.74 2.31 -12.92
N ARG A 153 -12.85 1.64 -13.67
CA ARG A 153 -13.00 0.26 -14.14
C ARG A 153 -12.63 -0.77 -13.08
N GLN A 154 -12.03 -0.36 -11.97
CA GLN A 154 -11.74 -1.24 -10.84
C GLN A 154 -12.99 -1.46 -10.00
N PRO A 155 -13.06 -2.49 -9.13
CA PRO A 155 -14.17 -2.67 -8.21
C PRO A 155 -14.29 -1.46 -7.28
N ALA A 156 -15.49 -0.93 -7.09
CA ALA A 156 -15.69 0.30 -6.30
C ALA A 156 -15.04 0.25 -4.89
N PRO A 157 -15.14 -0.86 -4.12
CA PRO A 157 -14.46 -0.95 -2.83
C PRO A 157 -12.93 -0.84 -2.88
N LEU A 158 -12.28 -1.25 -3.98
CA LEU A 158 -10.84 -1.08 -4.15
C LEU A 158 -10.49 0.36 -4.52
N GLN A 159 -11.35 1.03 -5.30
CA GLN A 159 -11.21 2.47 -5.57
C GLN A 159 -11.26 3.27 -4.28
N ASP A 160 -12.26 3.01 -3.42
CA ASP A 160 -12.43 3.72 -2.16
C ASP A 160 -11.24 3.56 -1.22
N LEU A 161 -10.70 2.35 -1.10
CA LEU A 161 -9.50 2.07 -0.31
C LEU A 161 -8.27 2.77 -0.89
N CYS A 162 -8.08 2.75 -2.22
CA CYS A 162 -6.99 3.47 -2.86
C CYS A 162 -7.09 4.99 -2.61
N ARG A 163 -8.29 5.57 -2.73
CA ARG A 163 -8.52 6.98 -2.42
C ARG A 163 -8.22 7.30 -0.95
N SER A 164 -8.59 6.42 -0.02
CA SER A 164 -8.25 6.55 1.41
C SER A 164 -6.74 6.56 1.63
N LEU A 165 -6.01 5.64 0.99
CA LEU A 165 -4.54 5.59 1.03
C LEU A 165 -3.92 6.91 0.55
N TYR A 166 -4.37 7.45 -0.58
CA TYR A 166 -3.87 8.72 -1.10
C TYR A 166 -4.11 9.87 -0.13
N LYS A 167 -5.31 9.96 0.47
CA LYS A 167 -5.63 10.98 1.48
C LYS A 167 -4.76 10.87 2.73
N GLN A 168 -4.51 9.65 3.22
CA GLN A 168 -3.63 9.42 4.37
C GLN A 168 -2.20 9.91 4.08
N LEU A 169 -1.66 9.59 2.91
CA LEU A 169 -0.31 10.02 2.54
C LEU A 169 -0.22 11.52 2.26
N ALA A 170 -1.30 12.14 1.77
CA ALA A 170 -1.36 13.58 1.55
C ALA A 170 -1.29 14.39 2.86
N PHE A 171 -1.67 13.79 3.99
CA PHE A 171 -1.54 14.43 5.30
C PHE A 171 -0.08 14.74 5.67
N VAL A 172 0.87 13.96 5.15
CA VAL A 172 2.31 14.15 5.42
C VAL A 172 3.05 14.76 4.22
N HIS A 173 2.70 14.35 2.99
CA HIS A 173 3.36 14.81 1.76
C HIS A 173 2.35 15.24 0.69
N LYS A 174 1.59 16.32 0.98
CA LYS A 174 0.57 16.88 0.08
C LYS A 174 1.10 17.14 -1.34
N ASP A 175 2.23 17.83 -1.46
CA ASP A 175 2.78 18.23 -2.77
C ASP A 175 3.18 17.01 -3.62
N LEU A 176 3.74 15.98 -2.99
CA LEU A 176 4.11 14.74 -3.68
C LEU A 176 2.87 13.99 -4.18
N VAL A 177 1.83 13.90 -3.34
CA VAL A 177 0.56 13.26 -3.73
C VAL A 177 -0.12 14.05 -4.85
N TRP A 178 -0.14 15.38 -4.76
CA TRP A 178 -0.66 16.24 -5.81
C TRP A 178 0.08 16.04 -7.14
N LEU A 179 1.41 15.99 -7.10
CA LEU A 179 2.25 15.78 -8.28
C LEU A 179 2.00 14.41 -8.90
N GLN A 180 1.90 13.37 -8.09
CA GLN A 180 1.60 12.02 -8.57
C GLN A 180 0.19 11.93 -9.17
N LEU A 181 -0.82 12.50 -8.52
CA LEU A 181 -2.19 12.53 -9.07
C LEU A 181 -2.24 13.26 -10.41
N SER A 182 -1.53 14.39 -10.50
CA SER A 182 -1.43 15.19 -11.71
C SER A 182 -0.70 14.47 -12.85
N SER A 183 0.19 13.51 -12.56
CA SER A 183 0.80 12.65 -13.59
C SER A 183 -0.13 11.54 -14.08
N VAL A 184 -1.11 11.11 -13.26
CA VAL A 184 -2.14 10.13 -13.65
C VAL A 184 -3.21 10.78 -14.52
N TRP A 185 -3.74 11.90 -14.06
CA TRP A 185 -4.69 12.72 -14.81
C TRP A 185 -4.66 14.15 -14.31
N SER A 186 -4.75 15.11 -15.23
CA SER A 186 -4.83 16.53 -14.87
C SER A 186 -5.95 17.22 -15.64
N PRO A 187 -6.64 18.21 -15.02
CA PRO A 187 -7.58 19.07 -15.75
C PRO A 187 -6.87 19.97 -16.77
N VAL A 188 -5.55 20.16 -16.64
CA VAL A 188 -4.74 21.01 -17.52
C VAL A 188 -3.49 20.28 -17.98
N SER A 189 -3.12 20.45 -19.26
CA SER A 189 -1.88 19.90 -19.82
C SER A 189 -0.67 20.80 -19.58
N GLU A 190 -0.90 22.04 -19.14
CA GLU A 190 0.12 23.08 -19.01
C GLU A 190 -0.15 23.94 -17.78
N LEU A 191 0.89 24.19 -16.99
CA LEU A 191 0.86 25.16 -15.89
C LEU A 191 1.46 26.47 -16.36
N ARG A 192 0.66 27.53 -16.25
CA ARG A 192 1.07 28.89 -16.58
C ARG A 192 1.16 29.71 -15.31
N HIS A 193 2.33 30.32 -15.09
CA HIS A 193 2.48 31.29 -14.02
C HIS A 193 1.69 32.57 -14.34
N PRO A 194 1.09 33.27 -13.34
CA PRO A 194 0.33 34.50 -13.57
C PRO A 194 1.11 35.61 -14.28
N THR A 195 2.44 35.66 -14.08
CA THR A 195 3.33 36.56 -14.82
C THR A 195 4.00 35.87 -16.01
N SER A 196 4.19 36.63 -17.09
CA SER A 196 4.83 36.18 -18.34
C SER A 196 6.34 35.95 -18.26
N GLU A 197 6.96 36.19 -17.10
CA GLU A 197 8.40 36.06 -16.88
C GLU A 197 8.83 34.60 -16.70
N PHE A 198 7.92 33.72 -16.29
CA PHE A 198 8.22 32.31 -16.06
C PHE A 198 7.84 31.46 -17.26
N SER A 199 8.67 30.46 -17.53
CA SER A 199 8.43 29.48 -18.58
C SER A 199 7.20 28.63 -18.25
N LEU A 200 6.41 28.34 -19.29
CA LEU A 200 5.32 27.38 -19.24
C LEU A 200 5.86 25.98 -18.91
N ILE A 201 5.20 25.30 -17.96
CA ILE A 201 5.53 23.92 -17.60
C ILE A 201 4.51 23.00 -18.24
N LYS A 202 4.97 22.09 -19.11
CA LYS A 202 4.12 21.04 -19.68
C LYS A 202 4.04 19.87 -18.71
N LEU A 203 2.83 19.39 -18.44
CA LEU A 203 2.61 18.18 -17.69
C LEU A 203 2.48 17.02 -18.68
N ASP A 204 3.35 16.02 -18.58
CA ASP A 204 3.24 14.79 -19.36
C ASP A 204 2.17 13.89 -18.73
N THR A 205 0.89 14.21 -19.00
CA THR A 205 -0.26 13.61 -18.33
C THR A 205 -1.48 13.45 -19.24
N CYS A 206 -2.31 12.46 -18.93
CA CYS A 206 -3.60 12.29 -19.59
C CYS A 206 -4.55 13.41 -19.17
N CYS A 207 -4.96 14.26 -20.12
CA CYS A 207 -5.94 15.32 -19.91
C CYS A 207 -7.32 14.98 -20.48
N SER A 208 -7.53 13.72 -20.89
CA SER A 208 -8.78 13.33 -21.56
C SER A 208 -9.96 13.37 -20.58
N GLU A 209 -11.05 14.00 -21.01
CA GLU A 209 -12.33 14.00 -20.30
C GLU A 209 -12.95 12.61 -20.16
N THR A 210 -12.58 11.68 -21.05
CA THR A 210 -13.01 10.28 -21.05
C THR A 210 -12.05 9.35 -20.29
N SER A 211 -11.01 9.90 -19.67
CA SER A 211 -10.06 9.12 -18.89
C SER A 211 -10.77 8.34 -17.78
N GLU A 212 -10.45 7.06 -17.66
CA GLU A 212 -10.94 6.19 -16.60
C GLU A 212 -10.52 6.66 -15.20
N PHE A 213 -9.50 7.51 -15.10
CA PHE A 213 -8.97 8.00 -13.82
C PHE A 213 -9.60 9.33 -13.40
N LYS A 214 -10.20 10.07 -14.33
CA LYS A 214 -10.66 11.45 -14.14
C LYS A 214 -11.49 11.63 -12.87
N ARG A 215 -12.54 10.82 -12.68
CA ARG A 215 -13.47 10.97 -11.56
C ARG A 215 -12.74 10.90 -10.22
N ASN A 216 -12.00 9.83 -9.98
CA ASN A 216 -11.37 9.60 -8.69
C ASN A 216 -10.18 10.56 -8.46
N VAL A 217 -9.41 10.87 -9.50
CA VAL A 217 -8.28 11.82 -9.42
C VAL A 217 -8.78 13.24 -9.16
N SER A 218 -9.80 13.72 -9.88
CA SER A 218 -10.36 15.06 -9.66
C SER A 218 -10.95 15.23 -8.26
N GLU A 219 -11.69 14.23 -7.76
CA GLU A 219 -12.20 14.24 -6.38
C GLU A 219 -11.07 14.23 -5.34
N LEU A 220 -9.94 13.56 -5.61
CA LEU A 220 -8.78 13.58 -4.74
C LEU A 220 -8.06 14.92 -4.76
N LEU A 221 -7.80 15.50 -5.93
CA LEU A 221 -7.16 16.81 -6.08
C LEU A 221 -7.95 17.89 -5.32
N GLN A 222 -9.27 17.92 -5.47
CA GLN A 222 -10.14 18.83 -4.71
C GLN A 222 -10.04 18.62 -3.20
N ALA A 223 -10.00 17.35 -2.77
CA ALA A 223 -9.96 17.01 -1.35
C ALA A 223 -8.62 17.34 -0.69
N ILE A 224 -7.50 17.29 -1.41
CA ILE A 224 -6.18 17.63 -0.86
C ILE A 224 -5.90 19.13 -0.93
N ASP A 225 -6.53 19.87 -1.85
CA ASP A 225 -6.35 21.32 -1.99
C ASP A 225 -7.05 22.12 -0.87
N CYS A 226 -8.10 21.57 -0.26
CA CYS A 226 -8.78 22.13 0.92
C CYS A 226 -7.93 22.03 2.20
#